data_AF-A0A7Y3UL39-F1
#
_entry.id   AF-A0A7Y3UL39-F1
#
_cell.length_a   1.000
_cell.length_b   1.000
_cell.length_c   1.000
_cell.angle_alpha   90.00
_cell.angle_beta   90.00
_cell.angle_gamma   90.00
#
_symmetry.space_group_name_H-M   'P 1'
#
loop_
_entity.id
_entity.type
_entity.pdbx_description
1 polymer ?
#
loop_
_entity_poly.entity_id
_entity_poly.type
_entity_poly.pdbx_seq_one_letter_code
_entity_poly.pdbx_strand_id
1 'polypeptide(L)' 'MIKKKHLIDTLFKALEFEEEASVHFHGYTINSLKYYKWLSDEKREKIKDIITKLGDDSQRHKVIVEKLIERVQESKKNVF' A
#
# COMPACT_ATOMS: atom_id res chain seq x y z
N MET A 1 -11.76 -11.19 -21.42
CA MET A 1 -11.28 -9.91 -21.98
C MET A 1 -11.62 -8.80 -20.99
N ILE A 2 -10.63 -8.29 -20.27
CA ILE A 2 -10.85 -7.17 -19.35
C ILE A 2 -10.86 -5.90 -20.20
N LYS A 3 -11.97 -5.18 -20.24
CA LYS A 3 -12.03 -3.89 -20.95
C LYS A 3 -11.03 -2.93 -20.30
N LYS A 4 -10.26 -2.17 -21.07
CA LYS A 4 -9.28 -1.16 -20.58
C LYS A 4 -9.79 -0.33 -19.39
N LYS A 5 -11.06 0.08 -19.42
CA LYS A 5 -11.73 0.77 -18.31
C LYS A 5 -11.74 -0.04 -17.02
N HIS A 6 -12.12 -1.32 -17.08
CA HIS A 6 -12.16 -2.19 -15.90
C HIS A 6 -10.76 -2.42 -15.30
N LEU A 7 -9.72 -2.55 -16.15
CA LEU A 7 -8.33 -2.63 -15.67
C LEU A 7 -7.94 -1.34 -14.93
N ILE A 8 -8.23 -0.17 -15.50
CA ILE A 8 -7.94 1.12 -14.87
C ILE A 8 -8.68 1.26 -13.53
N ASP A 9 -9.97 0.89 -13.47
CA ASP A 9 -10.75 0.93 -12.24
C ASP A 9 -10.17 0.01 -11.15
N THR A 10 -9.69 -1.19 -11.53
CA THR A 10 -9.01 -2.11 -10.60
C THR A 10 -7.69 -1.53 -10.09
N LEU A 11 -6.92 -0.88 -10.96
CA LEU A 11 -5.64 -0.27 -10.58
C LEU A 11 -5.84 0.93 -9.65
N PHE A 12 -6.85 1.77 -9.89
CA PHE A 12 -7.16 2.88 -8.97
C PHE A 12 -7.60 2.37 -7.60
N LYS A 13 -8.40 1.30 -7.53
CA LYS A 13 -8.72 0.68 -6.24
C LYS A 13 -7.49 0.15 -5.52
N ALA A 14 -6.58 -0.51 -6.24
CA ALA A 14 -5.33 -0.97 -5.67
C ALA A 14 -4.49 0.19 -5.13
N LEU A 15 -4.47 1.32 -5.85
CA LEU A 15 -3.79 2.54 -5.41
C LEU A 15 -4.39 3.11 -4.12
N GLU A 16 -5.72 3.20 -4.03
CA GLU A 16 -6.42 3.64 -2.81
C GLU A 16 -6.09 2.75 -1.61
N PHE A 17 -6.06 1.42 -1.79
CA PHE A 17 -5.69 0.50 -0.71
C PHE A 17 -4.26 0.70 -0.21
N GLU A 18 -3.29 0.92 -1.11
CA GLU A 18 -1.90 1.16 -0.71
C GLU A 18 -1.73 2.50 0.02
N GLU A 19 -2.49 3.54 -0.37
CA GLU A 19 -2.50 4.82 0.35
C GLU A 19 -3.13 4.68 1.75
N GLU A 20 -4.26 4.00 1.87
CA GLU A 20 -4.92 3.75 3.15
C GLU A 20 -4.03 2.93 4.10
N ALA A 21 -3.41 1.85 3.58
CA ALA A 21 -2.50 1.01 4.36
C ALA A 21 -1.28 1.81 4.85
N SER A 22 -0.66 2.60 3.97
CA SER A 22 0.53 3.36 4.32
C SER A 22 0.26 4.49 5.32
N VAL A 23 -0.81 5.26 5.13
CA VAL A 23 -1.06 6.48 5.93
C VAL A 23 -1.78 6.14 7.23
N HIS A 24 -2.83 5.32 7.15
CA HIS A 24 -3.71 5.09 8.29
C HIS A 24 -3.29 3.85 9.08
N PHE A 25 -3.13 2.71 8.43
CA PHE A 25 -2.95 1.45 9.15
C PHE A 25 -1.57 1.36 9.82
N HIS A 26 -0.49 1.52 9.05
CA HIS A 26 0.87 1.35 9.56
C HIS A 26 1.23 2.42 10.61
N GLY A 27 0.94 3.69 10.32
CA GLY A 27 1.20 4.80 11.24
C GLY A 27 0.40 4.69 12.55
N TYR A 28 -0.89 4.37 12.48
CA TYR A 28 -1.71 4.16 13.67
C TYR A 28 -1.20 3.00 14.51
N THR A 29 -0.84 1.88 13.87
CA THR A 29 -0.38 0.68 14.58
C THR A 29 0.93 0.93 15.31
N ILE A 30 1.89 1.61 14.69
CA ILE A 30 3.14 2.00 15.37
C ILE A 30 2.84 2.88 16.59
N ASN A 31 1.97 3.89 16.43
CA ASN A 31 1.63 4.81 17.51
C ASN A 31 0.88 4.15 18.67
N SER A 32 0.15 3.06 18.39
CA SER A 32 -0.61 2.34 19.40
C SER A 32 0.23 1.34 20.19
N LEU A 33 1.42 0.94 19.71
CA LEU A 33 2.32 -0.02 20.39
C LEU A 33 2.63 0.35 21.85
N LYS A 34 2.69 1.65 22.16
CA LYS A 34 2.90 2.17 23.52
C LYS A 34 1.81 1.77 24.52
N TYR A 35 0.60 1.44 24.05
CA TYR A 35 -0.52 1.04 24.91
C TYR A 35 -0.52 -0.46 25.23
N TYR A 36 0.25 -1.28 24.51
CA TYR A 36 0.35 -2.71 24.74
C TYR A 36 1.34 -3.01 25.88
N LYS A 37 0.89 -2.75 27.12
CA LYS A 37 1.70 -2.89 28.35
C LYS A 37 2.28 -4.30 28.58
N TRP A 38 1.68 -5.32 27.97
CA TRP A 38 2.12 -6.72 28.06
C TRP A 38 3.26 -7.08 27.08
N LEU A 39 3.58 -6.21 26.14
CA LEU A 39 4.76 -6.35 25.28
C LEU A 39 5.99 -5.77 25.97
N SER A 40 7.08 -6.53 25.98
CA SER A 40 8.40 -5.99 26.33
C SER A 40 8.86 -5.00 25.26
N ASP A 41 9.76 -4.08 25.64
CA ASP A 41 10.24 -3.05 24.72
C ASP A 41 10.96 -3.65 23.51
N GLU A 42 11.72 -4.73 23.69
CA GLU A 42 12.33 -5.48 22.57
C GLU A 42 11.29 -6.00 21.57
N LYS A 43 10.16 -6.52 22.06
CA LYS A 43 9.07 -6.99 21.19
C LYS A 43 8.37 -5.83 20.49
N ARG A 44 8.20 -4.69 21.17
CA ARG A 44 7.62 -3.48 20.57
C ARG A 44 8.49 -2.94 19.44
N GLU A 45 9.80 -2.84 19.63
CA GLU A 45 10.71 -2.40 18.55
C GLU A 45 10.73 -3.39 17.38
N LYS A 46 10.74 -4.71 17.63
CA LYS A 46 10.61 -5.71 16.55
C LYS A 46 9.32 -5.55 15.75
N ILE A 47 8.18 -5.33 16.41
CA ILE A 47 6.89 -5.13 15.74
C ILE A 47 6.90 -3.82 14.95
N LYS A 48 7.43 -2.75 15.53
CA LYS A 48 7.60 -1.46 14.87
C LYS A 48 8.44 -1.58 13.60
N ASP A 49 9.59 -2.26 13.66
CA ASP A 49 10.44 -2.51 12.49
C ASP A 49 9.71 -3.26 11.37
N ILE A 50 8.90 -4.26 11.72
CA ILE A 50 8.08 -5.01 10.75
C ILE A 50 7.06 -4.07 10.11
N ILE A 51 6.31 -3.30 10.91
CA ILE A 51 5.28 -2.40 10.40
C ILE A 51 5.89 -1.29 9.53
N THR A 52 7.06 -0.75 9.90
CA THR A 52 7.78 0.23 9.09
C THR A 52 8.15 -0.35 7.73
N LYS A 53 8.68 -1.58 7.68
CA LYS A 53 8.98 -2.26 6.40
C LYS A 53 7.73 -2.47 5.54
N LEU A 54 6.61 -2.86 6.15
CA LEU A 54 5.33 -2.96 5.44
C LEU A 54 4.88 -1.61 4.87
N GLY A 55 5.09 -0.51 5.61
CA GLY A 55 4.85 0.84 5.12
C GLY A 55 5.71 1.22 3.91
N ASP A 56 7.00 0.91 3.95
CA ASP A 56 7.92 1.14 2.85
C ASP A 56 7.53 0.33 1.60
N ASP A 57 7.12 -0.93 1.78
CA ASP A 57 6.67 -1.78 0.67
C ASP A 57 5.34 -1.30 0.07
N SER A 58 4.39 -0.84 0.89
CA SER A 58 3.16 -0.20 0.39
C SER A 58 3.45 1.05 -0.45
N GLN A 59 4.40 1.88 -0.03
CA GLN A 59 4.82 3.04 -0.83
C GLN A 59 5.47 2.62 -2.16
N ARG A 60 6.26 1.54 -2.18
CA ARG A 60 6.82 1.00 -3.43
C ARG A 60 5.71 0.48 -4.35
N HIS A 61 4.74 -0.25 -3.81
CA HIS A 61 3.60 -0.75 -4.58
C HIS A 61 2.78 0.38 -5.17
N LYS A 62 2.51 1.43 -4.38
CA LYS A 62 1.85 2.66 -4.85
C LYS A 62 2.51 3.20 -6.12
N VAL A 63 3.83 3.43 -6.08
CA VAL A 63 4.61 3.96 -7.22
C VAL A 63 4.54 3.03 -8.44
N ILE A 64 4.53 1.71 -8.23
CA ILE A 64 4.40 0.73 -9.32
C ILE A 64 3.00 0.80 -9.96
N VAL A 65 1.96 0.89 -9.14
CA VAL A 65 0.57 0.99 -9.60
C VAL A 65 0.34 2.29 -10.36
N GLU A 66 0.85 3.43 -9.88
CA GLU A 66 0.79 4.73 -10.59
C GLU A 66 1.39 4.63 -11.99
N LYS A 67 2.62 4.10 -12.10
CA LYS A 67 3.30 3.89 -13.40
C LYS A 67 2.52 2.96 -14.32
N LEU A 68 1.84 1.96 -13.76
CA LEU A 68 1.03 1.03 -14.55
C LEU A 68 -0.24 1.71 -15.07
N ILE A 69 -0.89 2.54 -14.25
CA ILE A 69 -2.05 3.35 -14.65
C ILE A 69 -1.67 4.27 -15.81
N GLU A 70 -0.57 5.01 -15.68
CA GLU A 70 -0.05 5.91 -16.72
C GLU A 70 0.15 5.16 -18.04
N ARG A 71 0.89 4.04 -18.01
CA ARG A 71 1.15 3.23 -19.21
C ARG A 71 -0.13 2.67 -19.85
N VAL A 72 -1.09 2.24 -19.04
CA VAL A 72 -2.37 1.72 -19.54
C VAL A 72 -3.18 2.87 -20.18
N GLN A 73 -3.20 4.05 -19.57
CA GLN A 73 -3.90 5.22 -20.10
C GLN A 73 -3.31 5.68 -21.44
N GLU A 74 -1.99 5.82 -21.53
CA GLU A 74 -1.24 6.23 -22.73
C GLU A 74 -1.29 5.20 -23.86
N SER A 75 -1.52 3.93 -23.53
CA SER A 75 -1.66 2.87 -24.53
C SER A 75 -2.83 3.15 -25.47
N LYS A 76 -2.52 3.38 -26.75
CA LYS A 76 -3.50 3.42 -27.86
C LYS A 76 -4.13 2.06 -28.16
N LYS A 77 -3.61 0.98 -27.56
CA LYS A 77 -4.16 -0.37 -27.69
C LYS A 77 -5.24 -0.57 -26.64
N ASN A 78 -6.36 -1.18 -27.05
CA ASN A 78 -7.20 -1.91 -26.11
C ASN A 78 -6.29 -2.93 -25.43
N VAL A 79 -6.08 -2.76 -24.13
CA VAL A 79 -5.22 -3.66 -23.36
C VAL A 79 -5.98 -4.98 -23.25
N PHE A 80 -5.56 -5.94 -24.07
CA PHE A 80 -6.19 -7.25 -24.38
C PHE A 80 -7.44 -7.20 -25.26
#